data_AF-A0A934RSP8-F1
#
_entry.id   AF-A0A934RSP8-F1
#
_cell.length_a   1.000
_cell.length_b   1.000
_cell.length_c   1.000
_cell.angle_alpha   90.00
_cell.angle_beta   90.00
_cell.angle_gamma   90.00
#
_symmetry.space_group_name_H-M   'P 1'
#
loop_
_entity.id
_entity.type
_entity.pdbx_description
1 polymer ?
#
loop_
_entity_poly.entity_id
_entity_poly.type
_entity_poly.pdbx_seq_one_letter_code
_entity_poly.pdbx_strand_id
1 'polypeptide(L)'
;MLDAFTDKASPAEKEHWAGLFRVAEVHPPLRRRVDRDEKSDEGHHVVASSLFWKPANSHEPDFPLLTREVLLNPASHGITTRINHPWEHYVEPLLRGAKRLLDNRPDVIFRVYLARDLSFLLPDLLEAGCEVLVMETSSIAHNPGAMWRFLAMEEENCLVTITDADRAHDVIYDVERTELVAKAGLGHWRVPYTFGAEETRRAAPTHYRPILACQFGSAKSYPMSELMSAFLWHHEKATFPTQVTIGSTAQNIFATRWPDYGFDEWFLLAVMFPRMAFEGVLTFVPWNDHALNQWFALDIEYCTWANPKSEIMYHSDPELAKLPQIEKRLHRKEKAPQTQTTPASIHALD
;
A
#
# COMPACT_ATOMS: atom_id res chain seq x y z
N MET A 1 -12.67 15.57 -13.06
CA MET A 1 -12.92 15.36 -11.61
C MET A 1 -12.61 16.65 -10.88
N LEU A 2 -11.32 17.03 -10.74
CA LEU A 2 -10.93 18.29 -10.10
C LEU A 2 -11.67 19.49 -10.69
N ASP A 3 -11.69 19.67 -12.02
CA ASP A 3 -12.41 20.80 -12.64
C ASP A 3 -13.88 20.86 -12.24
N ALA A 4 -14.57 19.71 -12.22
CA ALA A 4 -15.97 19.65 -11.83
C ALA A 4 -16.17 19.99 -10.34
N PHE A 5 -15.27 19.53 -9.46
CA PHE A 5 -15.29 19.90 -8.04
C PHE A 5 -14.99 21.40 -7.85
N THR A 6 -13.98 21.92 -8.54
CA THR A 6 -13.60 23.33 -8.50
C THR A 6 -14.73 24.24 -8.99
N ASP A 7 -15.39 23.88 -10.08
CA ASP A 7 -16.40 24.72 -10.70
C ASP A 7 -17.78 24.59 -10.05
N LYS A 8 -18.13 23.40 -9.54
CA LYS A 8 -19.51 23.07 -9.12
C LYS A 8 -19.69 22.90 -7.63
N ALA A 9 -18.65 22.55 -6.87
CA ALA A 9 -18.78 22.45 -5.42
C ALA A 9 -18.84 23.86 -4.80
N SER A 10 -19.83 24.06 -3.94
CA SER A 10 -19.95 25.28 -3.15
C SER A 10 -18.75 25.44 -2.20
N PRO A 11 -18.43 26.67 -1.74
CA PRO A 11 -17.38 26.88 -0.75
C PRO A 11 -17.56 26.05 0.52
N ALA A 12 -18.82 25.84 0.97
CA ALA A 12 -19.12 25.03 2.14
C ALA A 12 -18.84 23.53 1.92
N GLU A 13 -19.12 23.00 0.73
CA GLU A 13 -18.77 21.61 0.39
C GLU A 13 -17.26 21.42 0.30
N LYS A 14 -16.54 22.39 -0.29
CA LYS A 14 -15.07 22.36 -0.36
C LYS A 14 -14.45 22.34 1.03
N GLU A 15 -14.91 23.24 1.89
CA GLU A 15 -14.47 23.34 3.28
C GLU A 15 -14.79 22.07 4.08
N HIS A 16 -15.99 21.50 3.90
CA HIS A 16 -16.41 20.27 4.56
C HIS A 16 -15.46 19.10 4.25
N TRP A 17 -15.15 18.87 2.98
CA TRP A 17 -14.30 17.76 2.57
C TRP A 17 -12.82 18.01 2.87
N ALA A 18 -12.34 19.23 2.69
CA ALA A 18 -10.95 19.60 3.02
C ALA A 18 -10.65 19.43 4.51
N GLY A 19 -11.63 19.69 5.40
CA GLY A 19 -11.47 19.52 6.84
C GLY A 19 -11.11 18.10 7.29
N LEU A 20 -11.41 17.07 6.49
CA LEU A 20 -11.05 15.68 6.81
C LEU A 20 -9.56 15.39 6.62
N PHE A 21 -8.84 16.25 5.91
CA PHE A 21 -7.42 16.08 5.54
C PHE A 21 -6.51 17.15 6.15
N ARG A 22 -7.05 18.02 7.02
CA ARG A 22 -6.27 19.04 7.71
C ARG A 22 -5.46 18.49 8.87
N VAL A 23 -4.24 19.01 8.99
CA VAL A 23 -3.31 18.75 10.09
C VAL A 23 -3.46 19.87 11.11
N ALA A 24 -3.76 19.50 12.35
CA ALA A 24 -3.90 20.44 13.47
C ALA A 24 -2.53 20.84 14.05
N GLU A 25 -1.63 19.87 14.18
CA GLU A 25 -0.33 20.06 14.83
C GLU A 25 0.76 19.29 14.09
N VAL A 26 1.95 19.89 14.02
CA VAL A 26 3.15 19.25 13.46
C VAL A 26 4.20 19.15 14.55
N HIS A 27 4.63 17.93 14.85
CA HIS A 27 5.66 17.63 15.84
C HIS A 27 6.89 17.06 15.11
N PRO A 28 7.97 17.85 14.97
CA PRO A 28 9.19 17.36 14.33
C PRO A 28 9.86 16.27 15.18
N PRO A 29 10.69 15.40 14.58
CA PRO A 29 11.36 14.33 15.30
C PRO A 29 12.35 14.90 16.34
N LEU A 30 12.41 14.28 17.53
CA LEU A 30 13.31 14.73 18.63
C LEU A 30 14.80 14.64 18.27
N ARG A 31 15.15 13.79 17.31
CA ARG A 31 16.52 13.58 16.84
C ARG A 31 16.59 13.78 15.34
N ARG A 32 16.87 15.01 14.89
CA ARG A 32 17.36 15.23 13.52
C ARG A 32 18.89 15.11 13.55
N ARG A 33 19.43 14.06 12.94
CA ARG A 33 20.88 13.78 12.95
C ARG A 33 21.65 14.47 11.83
N VAL A 34 20.97 15.09 10.88
CA VAL A 34 21.61 15.72 9.74
C VAL A 34 21.30 17.20 9.77
N ASP A 35 22.33 18.01 10.04
CA ASP A 35 22.37 19.41 9.66
C ASP A 35 22.22 19.45 8.14
N ARG A 36 20.98 19.56 7.66
CA ARG A 36 20.73 19.78 6.24
C ARG A 36 21.14 21.21 5.94
N ASP A 37 22.19 21.36 5.13
CA ASP A 37 22.40 22.59 4.41
C ASP A 37 21.11 22.90 3.64
N GLU A 38 20.45 24.01 3.95
CA GLU A 38 19.21 24.50 3.32
C GLU A 38 19.34 24.73 1.78
N LYS A 39 20.45 24.32 1.18
CA LYS A 39 20.84 24.55 -0.22
C LYS A 39 21.03 23.29 -1.06
N SER A 40 20.82 22.08 -0.53
CA SER A 40 20.83 20.89 -1.39
C SER A 40 19.48 20.77 -2.12
N ASP A 41 19.47 21.00 -3.44
CA ASP A 41 18.36 20.67 -4.35
C ASP A 41 18.04 19.16 -4.41
N GLU A 42 18.78 18.33 -3.64
CA GLU A 42 18.49 16.92 -3.47
C GLU A 42 17.28 16.74 -2.53
N GLY A 43 16.15 16.34 -3.12
CA GLY A 43 14.90 16.05 -2.42
C GLY A 43 15.06 15.17 -1.17
N HIS A 44 14.21 15.36 -0.15
CA HIS A 44 14.13 14.41 0.98
C HIS A 44 13.24 13.23 0.67
N HIS A 45 13.39 12.19 1.49
CA HIS A 45 12.59 10.98 1.43
C HIS A 45 11.75 10.86 2.71
N VAL A 46 10.44 10.71 2.54
CA VAL A 46 9.46 10.43 3.59
C VAL A 46 8.92 9.01 3.45
N VAL A 47 8.99 8.23 4.53
CA VAL A 47 8.12 7.07 4.75
C VAL A 47 6.85 7.56 5.44
N ALA A 48 5.68 7.36 4.84
CA ALA A 48 4.41 7.85 5.39
C ALA A 48 3.49 6.70 5.80
N SER A 49 2.99 6.80 7.03
CA SER A 49 1.98 5.90 7.60
C SER A 49 0.87 6.70 8.27
N SER A 50 -0.35 6.14 8.26
CA SER A 50 -1.45 6.61 9.11
C SER A 50 -1.49 5.79 10.39
N LEU A 51 -1.84 6.41 11.51
CA LEU A 51 -2.15 5.72 12.76
C LEU A 51 -3.50 6.18 13.31
N PHE A 52 -4.48 5.29 13.21
CA PHE A 52 -5.85 5.45 13.68
C PHE A 52 -6.37 4.06 14.07
N TRP A 53 -7.42 4.01 14.89
CA TRP A 53 -8.08 2.74 15.17
C TRP A 53 -9.57 2.97 15.36
N LYS A 54 -10.33 2.55 14.35
CA LYS A 54 -11.78 2.74 14.24
C LYS A 54 -12.43 1.48 13.67
N PRO A 55 -13.75 1.31 13.81
CA PRO A 55 -14.47 0.19 13.21
C PRO A 55 -14.21 0.10 11.70
N ALA A 56 -14.19 -1.12 11.17
CA ALA A 56 -13.90 -1.33 9.75
C ALA A 56 -15.05 -0.81 8.88
N ASN A 57 -16.27 -0.84 9.41
CA ASN A 57 -17.46 -0.46 8.69
C ASN A 57 -18.28 0.56 9.48
N SER A 58 -18.88 1.51 8.78
CA SER A 58 -19.69 2.62 9.32
C SER A 58 -20.95 2.20 10.08
N HIS A 59 -21.39 0.96 9.94
CA HIS A 59 -22.56 0.44 10.68
C HIS A 59 -22.19 -0.19 12.02
N GLU A 60 -20.90 -0.42 12.27
CA GLU A 60 -20.39 -0.92 13.54
C GLU A 60 -20.38 0.23 14.58
N PRO A 61 -20.67 -0.06 15.86
CA PRO A 61 -20.56 0.94 16.91
C PRO A 61 -19.13 1.48 17.03
N ASP A 62 -18.99 2.79 17.29
CA ASP A 62 -17.67 3.38 17.54
C ASP A 62 -17.04 2.78 18.82
N PHE A 63 -15.72 2.84 18.87
CA PHE A 63 -14.96 2.39 20.03
C PHE A 63 -15.09 3.37 21.19
N PRO A 64 -14.92 2.91 22.45
CA PRO A 64 -14.77 3.81 23.59
C PRO A 64 -13.54 4.71 23.41
N LEU A 65 -13.40 5.71 24.30
CA LEU A 65 -12.23 6.57 24.33
C LEU A 65 -10.94 5.73 24.33
N LEU A 66 -10.12 5.94 23.30
CA LEU A 66 -8.91 5.19 23.12
C LEU A 66 -7.86 5.61 24.15
N THR A 67 -7.23 4.63 24.75
CA THR A 67 -6.10 4.78 25.67
C THR A 67 -5.12 3.64 25.41
N ARG A 68 -3.90 3.74 25.95
CA ARG A 68 -2.94 2.64 25.88
C ARG A 68 -3.53 1.34 26.45
N GLU A 69 -4.24 1.41 27.57
CA GLU A 69 -4.88 0.25 28.21
C GLU A 69 -5.89 -0.42 27.26
N VAL A 70 -6.73 0.37 26.60
CA VAL A 70 -7.73 -0.14 25.64
C VAL A 70 -7.05 -0.80 24.43
N LEU A 71 -5.94 -0.24 23.94
CA LEU A 71 -5.18 -0.83 22.82
C LEU A 71 -4.45 -2.13 23.20
N LEU A 72 -4.03 -2.27 24.46
CA LEU A 72 -3.42 -3.50 24.96
C LEU A 72 -4.48 -4.57 25.24
N ASN A 73 -5.65 -4.18 25.73
CA ASN A 73 -6.68 -5.07 26.25
C ASN A 73 -8.06 -4.82 25.63
N PRO A 74 -8.24 -4.83 24.29
CA PRO A 74 -9.51 -4.42 23.67
C PRO A 74 -10.72 -5.26 24.12
N ALA A 75 -10.51 -6.56 24.35
CA ALA A 75 -11.56 -7.47 24.80
C ALA A 75 -12.12 -7.12 26.19
N SER A 76 -11.30 -6.62 27.12
CA SER A 76 -11.78 -6.18 28.45
C SER A 76 -12.64 -4.93 28.38
N HIS A 77 -12.59 -4.21 27.26
CA HIS A 77 -13.40 -3.04 26.95
C HIS A 77 -14.57 -3.34 26.00
N GLY A 78 -14.88 -4.62 25.76
CA GLY A 78 -16.00 -5.05 24.92
C GLY A 78 -15.76 -4.78 23.42
N ILE A 79 -14.52 -4.52 23.01
CA ILE A 79 -14.16 -4.27 21.62
C ILE A 79 -13.81 -5.60 20.96
N THR A 80 -14.65 -6.03 20.02
CA THR A 80 -14.38 -7.16 19.13
C THR A 80 -14.18 -6.64 17.72
N THR A 81 -12.98 -6.77 17.17
CA THR A 81 -12.66 -6.30 15.80
C THR A 81 -11.96 -7.41 15.02
N ARG A 82 -11.60 -7.12 13.76
CA ARG A 82 -10.71 -7.98 12.95
C ARG A 82 -9.37 -8.26 13.66
N ILE A 83 -8.97 -7.41 14.60
CA ILE A 83 -7.66 -7.42 15.24
C ILE A 83 -7.84 -7.48 16.76
N ASN A 84 -7.34 -8.56 17.36
CA ASN A 84 -7.50 -8.82 18.79
C ASN A 84 -6.48 -8.08 19.67
N HIS A 85 -5.37 -7.62 19.08
CA HIS A 85 -4.26 -6.95 19.79
C HIS A 85 -3.76 -5.74 18.98
N PRO A 86 -4.50 -4.63 18.92
CA PRO A 86 -4.16 -3.51 18.05
C PRO A 86 -2.82 -2.86 18.42
N TRP A 87 -2.39 -2.92 19.68
CA TRP A 87 -1.04 -2.50 20.06
C TRP A 87 0.04 -3.32 19.34
N GLU A 88 0.00 -4.64 19.47
CA GLU A 88 0.97 -5.57 18.87
C GLU A 88 0.90 -5.58 17.35
N HIS A 89 -0.28 -5.32 16.79
CA HIS A 89 -0.50 -5.34 15.35
C HIS A 89 -0.18 -4.00 14.66
N TYR A 90 -0.51 -2.84 15.26
CA TYR A 90 -0.34 -1.54 14.60
C TYR A 90 0.71 -0.65 15.26
N VAL A 91 0.69 -0.53 16.57
CA VAL A 91 1.54 0.46 17.28
C VAL A 91 2.97 -0.04 17.36
N GLU A 92 3.16 -1.26 17.86
CA GLU A 92 4.49 -1.82 18.09
C GLU A 92 5.30 -2.00 16.79
N PRO A 93 4.74 -2.54 15.69
CA PRO A 93 5.49 -2.65 14.43
C PRO A 93 5.89 -1.30 13.87
N LEU A 94 5.04 -0.28 14.02
CA LEU A 94 5.36 1.10 13.63
C LEU A 94 6.51 1.67 14.45
N LEU A 95 6.46 1.58 15.78
CA LEU A 95 7.53 2.09 16.66
C LEU A 95 8.87 1.39 16.38
N ARG A 96 8.84 0.06 16.20
CA ARG A 96 10.03 -0.73 15.86
C ARG A 96 10.57 -0.37 14.48
N GLY A 97 9.69 -0.23 13.49
CA GLY A 97 10.02 0.16 12.12
C GLY A 97 10.66 1.54 12.05
N ALA A 98 10.06 2.54 12.70
CA ALA A 98 10.59 3.90 12.76
C ALA A 98 11.98 3.96 13.41
N LYS A 99 12.16 3.30 14.55
CA LYS A 99 13.46 3.22 15.22
C LYS A 99 14.51 2.55 14.34
N ARG A 100 14.17 1.43 13.71
CA ARG A 100 15.06 0.72 12.78
C ARG A 100 15.43 1.61 11.59
N LEU A 101 14.47 2.35 11.04
CA LEU A 101 14.74 3.29 9.95
C LEU A 101 15.69 4.40 10.41
N LEU A 102 15.45 5.04 11.55
CA LEU A 102 16.33 6.08 12.10
C LEU A 102 17.77 5.58 12.31
N ASP A 103 17.93 4.35 12.80
CA ASP A 103 19.25 3.76 13.06
C ASP A 103 20.02 3.43 11.78
N ASN A 104 19.34 3.04 10.69
CA ASN A 104 19.96 2.55 9.45
C ASN A 104 19.98 3.59 8.30
N ARG A 105 18.99 4.48 8.28
CA ARG A 105 18.71 5.48 7.25
C ARG A 105 18.26 6.80 7.90
N PRO A 106 19.15 7.47 8.68
CA PRO A 106 18.82 8.72 9.38
C PRO A 106 18.51 9.90 8.45
N ASP A 107 18.77 9.74 7.15
CA ASP A 107 18.43 10.67 6.08
C ASP A 107 16.95 10.61 5.66
N VAL A 108 16.24 9.53 6.01
CA VAL A 108 14.84 9.30 5.68
C VAL A 108 13.94 9.62 6.88
N ILE A 109 12.87 10.37 6.65
CA ILE A 109 11.90 10.75 7.68
C ILE A 109 10.81 9.69 7.78
N PHE A 110 10.57 9.14 8.96
CA PHE A 110 9.35 8.38 9.21
C PHE A 110 8.25 9.33 9.69
N ARG A 111 7.25 9.56 8.85
CA ARG A 111 6.10 10.43 9.13
C ARG A 111 4.86 9.63 9.50
N VAL A 112 4.22 10.04 10.59
CA VAL A 112 2.97 9.45 11.07
C VAL A 112 1.86 10.50 11.04
N TYR A 113 0.80 10.22 10.29
CA TYR A 113 -0.46 10.96 10.34
C TYR A 113 -1.33 10.36 11.45
N LEU A 114 -1.38 11.03 12.59
CA LEU A 114 -1.96 10.52 13.83
C LEU A 114 -3.40 11.02 14.02
N ALA A 115 -4.34 10.10 14.23
CA ALA A 115 -5.70 10.43 14.63
C ALA A 115 -5.72 11.22 15.94
N ARG A 116 -6.60 12.22 16.03
CA ARG A 116 -6.65 13.12 17.19
C ARG A 116 -6.93 12.43 18.53
N ASP A 117 -7.73 11.37 18.55
CA ASP A 117 -8.01 10.58 19.75
C ASP A 117 -6.87 9.62 20.13
N LEU A 118 -5.84 9.51 19.30
CA LEU A 118 -4.61 8.77 19.59
C LEU A 118 -3.43 9.67 19.97
N SER A 119 -3.63 10.97 20.20
CA SER A 119 -2.55 11.90 20.58
C SER A 119 -1.81 11.52 21.87
N PHE A 120 -2.35 10.63 22.71
CA PHE A 120 -1.63 10.08 23.86
C PHE A 120 -0.41 9.22 23.47
N LEU A 121 -0.31 8.78 22.21
CA LEU A 121 0.84 8.06 21.65
C LEU A 121 2.00 8.99 21.23
N LEU A 122 1.80 10.31 21.22
CA LEU A 122 2.83 11.28 20.80
C LEU A 122 4.20 11.05 21.46
N PRO A 123 4.31 10.84 22.79
CA PRO A 123 5.61 10.61 23.41
C PRO A 123 6.34 9.38 22.86
N ASP A 124 5.63 8.26 22.64
CA ASP A 124 6.22 7.03 22.13
C ASP A 124 6.70 7.19 20.68
N LEU A 125 5.89 7.86 19.85
CA LEU A 125 6.20 8.11 18.44
C LEU A 125 7.42 9.04 18.30
N LEU A 126 7.47 10.10 19.10
CA LEU A 126 8.58 11.05 19.09
C LEU A 126 9.87 10.40 19.62
N GLU A 127 9.78 9.56 20.65
CA GLU A 127 10.93 8.79 21.16
C GLU A 127 11.45 7.78 20.11
N ALA A 128 10.55 7.18 19.33
CA ALA A 128 10.92 6.30 18.21
C ALA A 128 11.57 7.05 17.02
N GLY A 129 11.54 8.39 17.03
CA GLY A 129 12.15 9.23 16.00
C GLY A 129 11.21 9.63 14.87
N CYS A 130 9.90 9.48 15.04
CA CYS A 130 8.92 9.89 14.04
C CYS A 130 8.78 11.41 13.95
N GLU A 131 8.50 11.90 12.75
CA GLU A 131 7.75 13.14 12.57
C GLU A 131 6.26 12.82 12.72
N VAL A 132 5.52 13.59 13.50
CA VAL A 132 4.10 13.32 13.78
C VAL A 132 3.23 14.50 13.36
N LEU A 133 2.29 14.25 12.47
CA LEU A 133 1.27 15.19 12.05
C LEU A 133 -0.05 14.76 12.69
N VAL A 134 -0.51 15.51 13.69
CA VAL A 134 -1.79 15.24 14.36
C VAL A 134 -2.91 15.81 13.51
N MET A 135 -3.86 14.96 13.13
CA MET A 135 -4.99 15.35 12.30
C MET A 135 -6.03 16.14 13.10
N GLU A 136 -6.81 17.00 12.44
CA GLU A 136 -7.90 17.73 13.11
C GLU A 136 -9.01 16.79 13.64
N THR A 137 -9.13 15.60 13.05
CA THR A 137 -10.19 14.62 13.33
C THR A 137 -9.63 13.25 13.75
N SER A 138 -10.47 12.42 14.37
CA SER A 138 -10.11 11.08 14.86
C SER A 138 -10.33 9.95 13.85
N SER A 139 -10.59 10.28 12.58
CA SER A 139 -11.27 9.41 11.60
C SER A 139 -12.72 9.09 12.01
N ILE A 140 -13.58 8.85 11.01
CA ILE A 140 -15.01 8.58 11.21
C ILE A 140 -15.23 7.08 11.38
N ALA A 141 -14.66 6.29 10.47
CA ALA A 141 -14.53 4.84 10.57
C ALA A 141 -13.13 4.47 10.07
N HIS A 142 -12.98 3.48 9.18
CA HIS A 142 -11.70 3.19 8.56
C HIS A 142 -11.13 4.38 7.76
N ASN A 143 -12.01 5.12 7.08
CA ASN A 143 -11.66 6.33 6.37
C ASN A 143 -12.23 7.59 7.06
N PRO A 144 -11.57 8.76 6.95
CA PRO A 144 -10.39 9.10 6.13
C PRO A 144 -9.04 8.60 6.67
N GLY A 145 -9.00 7.93 7.85
CA GLY A 145 -7.76 7.49 8.49
C GLY A 145 -6.76 6.81 7.55
N ALA A 146 -7.20 5.82 6.77
CA ALA A 146 -6.34 5.10 5.83
C ALA A 146 -5.81 5.97 4.67
N MET A 147 -6.45 7.10 4.37
CA MET A 147 -6.06 7.98 3.27
C MET A 147 -5.02 9.03 3.68
N TRP A 148 -4.89 9.35 4.97
CA TRP A 148 -4.02 10.46 5.41
C TRP A 148 -2.55 10.27 5.02
N ARG A 149 -2.03 9.04 5.00
CA ARG A 149 -0.66 8.75 4.55
C ARG A 149 -0.37 9.23 3.13
N PHE A 150 -1.40 9.36 2.27
CA PHE A 150 -1.22 9.88 0.92
C PHE A 150 -0.88 11.37 0.89
N LEU A 151 -1.19 12.14 1.94
CA LEU A 151 -0.84 13.57 2.03
C LEU A 151 0.67 13.81 1.93
N ALA A 152 1.51 12.83 2.22
CA ALA A 152 2.96 12.97 2.05
C ALA A 152 3.35 13.22 0.59
N MET A 153 2.51 12.80 -0.37
CA MET A 153 2.72 13.03 -1.79
C MET A 153 2.37 14.46 -2.24
N GLU A 154 1.97 15.37 -1.34
CA GLU A 154 1.81 16.80 -1.70
C GLU A 154 3.14 17.54 -1.76
N GLU A 155 4.17 17.04 -1.08
CA GLU A 155 5.46 17.71 -1.01
C GLU A 155 6.20 17.65 -2.36
N GLU A 156 6.49 18.82 -2.91
CA GLU A 156 7.33 18.93 -4.11
C GLU A 156 8.76 18.47 -3.82
N ASN A 157 9.40 17.88 -4.83
CA ASN A 157 10.77 17.36 -4.75
C ASN A 157 10.97 16.37 -3.57
N CYS A 158 9.95 15.60 -3.23
CA CYS A 158 9.99 14.60 -2.16
C CYS A 158 9.80 13.19 -2.71
N LEU A 159 10.64 12.25 -2.28
CA LEU A 159 10.41 10.83 -2.46
C LEU A 159 9.49 10.33 -1.36
N VAL A 160 8.44 9.58 -1.72
CA VAL A 160 7.46 9.11 -0.76
C VAL A 160 7.32 7.61 -0.84
N THR A 161 7.55 6.93 0.29
CA THR A 161 7.22 5.51 0.48
C THR A 161 5.98 5.42 1.37
N ILE A 162 4.91 4.82 0.86
CA ILE A 162 3.69 4.57 1.62
C ILE A 162 3.79 3.21 2.29
N THR A 163 3.47 3.15 3.59
CA THR A 163 3.40 1.90 4.34
C THR A 163 2.22 1.92 5.32
N ASP A 164 1.60 0.77 5.58
CA ASP A 164 0.69 0.62 6.73
C ASP A 164 1.49 0.42 8.03
N ALA A 165 0.87 0.82 9.14
CA ALA A 165 1.49 0.75 10.46
C ALA A 165 1.92 -0.69 10.84
N ASP A 166 1.15 -1.70 10.45
CA ASP A 166 1.44 -3.12 10.72
C ASP A 166 2.58 -3.70 9.85
N ARG A 167 2.97 -3.00 8.77
CA ARG A 167 4.02 -3.41 7.83
C ARG A 167 5.32 -2.61 7.96
N ALA A 168 5.34 -1.59 8.81
CA ALA A 168 6.45 -0.66 8.98
C ALA A 168 7.79 -1.33 9.38
N HIS A 169 7.77 -2.55 9.94
CA HIS A 169 8.97 -3.24 10.41
C HIS A 169 10.00 -3.55 9.31
N ASP A 170 9.59 -3.61 8.03
CA ASP A 170 10.45 -3.95 6.88
C ASP A 170 10.53 -2.86 5.80
N VAL A 171 10.24 -1.60 6.15
CA VAL A 171 10.13 -0.49 5.19
C VAL A 171 11.43 -0.09 4.48
N ILE A 172 12.60 -0.53 4.96
CA ILE A 172 13.91 -0.16 4.37
C ILE A 172 14.00 -0.59 2.90
N TYR A 173 13.51 -1.78 2.56
CA TYR A 173 13.54 -2.24 1.17
C TYR A 173 12.59 -1.45 0.27
N ASP A 174 11.49 -0.94 0.83
CA ASP A 174 10.54 -0.09 0.11
C ASP A 174 11.09 1.32 -0.13
N VAL A 175 11.89 1.82 0.82
CA VAL A 175 12.69 3.04 0.64
C VAL A 175 13.64 2.84 -0.56
N GLU A 176 14.42 1.76 -0.59
CA GLU A 176 15.33 1.48 -1.70
C GLU A 176 14.61 1.37 -3.06
N ARG A 177 13.42 0.74 -3.09
CA ARG A 177 12.59 0.69 -4.31
C ARG A 177 12.14 2.08 -4.76
N THR A 178 11.80 2.96 -3.83
CA THR A 178 11.36 4.32 -4.14
C THR A 178 12.50 5.13 -4.75
N GLU A 179 13.71 5.02 -4.20
CA GLU A 179 14.90 5.64 -4.78
C GLU A 179 15.25 5.05 -6.14
N LEU A 180 15.09 3.73 -6.32
CA LEU A 180 15.36 3.07 -7.60
C LEU A 180 14.45 3.61 -8.71
N VAL A 181 13.16 3.78 -8.42
CA VAL A 181 12.19 4.39 -9.35
C VAL A 181 12.61 5.80 -9.75
N ALA A 182 13.00 6.63 -8.78
CA ALA A 182 13.48 7.98 -9.06
C ALA A 182 14.74 7.96 -9.94
N LYS A 183 15.71 7.09 -9.64
CA LYS A 183 16.95 6.90 -10.42
C LYS A 183 16.67 6.39 -11.84
N ALA A 184 15.66 5.55 -12.01
CA ALA A 184 15.21 5.04 -13.31
C ALA A 184 14.43 6.08 -14.14
N GLY A 185 14.11 7.24 -13.56
CA GLY A 185 13.29 8.27 -14.21
C GLY A 185 11.82 7.87 -14.35
N LEU A 186 11.35 6.95 -13.51
CA LEU A 186 9.96 6.53 -13.39
C LEU A 186 9.27 7.32 -12.27
N GLY A 187 7.95 7.44 -12.36
CA GLY A 187 7.16 8.16 -11.36
C GLY A 187 6.88 7.33 -10.11
N HIS A 188 6.61 6.02 -10.28
CA HIS A 188 6.04 5.19 -9.22
C HIS A 188 6.59 3.77 -9.22
N TRP A 189 6.53 3.10 -8.07
CA TRP A 189 6.48 1.64 -8.02
C TRP A 189 5.23 1.16 -7.30
N ARG A 190 4.84 -0.08 -7.57
CA ARG A 190 3.67 -0.73 -6.97
C ARG A 190 3.84 -2.24 -6.87
N VAL A 191 2.98 -2.85 -6.06
CA VAL A 191 2.73 -4.29 -6.03
C VAL A 191 1.24 -4.53 -6.35
N PRO A 192 0.91 -5.25 -7.44
CA PRO A 192 -0.47 -5.64 -7.71
C PRO A 192 -0.87 -6.84 -6.85
N TYR A 193 -2.17 -6.99 -6.59
CA TYR A 193 -2.69 -8.12 -5.81
C TYR A 193 -4.16 -8.40 -6.11
N THR A 194 -4.65 -9.53 -5.60
CA THR A 194 -6.07 -9.90 -5.62
C THR A 194 -6.56 -10.21 -4.20
N PHE A 195 -7.78 -9.82 -3.88
CA PHE A 195 -8.40 -10.21 -2.61
C PHE A 195 -8.89 -11.67 -2.62
N GLY A 196 -8.52 -12.41 -1.57
CA GLY A 196 -9.14 -13.69 -1.20
C GLY A 196 -8.40 -14.95 -1.65
N ALA A 197 -8.56 -16.03 -0.88
CA ALA A 197 -7.82 -17.29 -1.02
C ALA A 197 -8.46 -18.31 -1.99
N GLU A 198 -9.60 -18.02 -2.61
CA GLU A 198 -10.28 -18.97 -3.51
C GLU A 198 -9.99 -18.68 -4.99
N GLU A 199 -9.57 -19.71 -5.72
CA GLU A 199 -9.26 -19.67 -7.16
C GLU A 199 -10.39 -19.08 -8.02
N THR A 200 -11.65 -19.20 -7.59
CA THR A 200 -12.82 -18.63 -8.28
C THR A 200 -12.90 -17.10 -8.18
N ARG A 201 -12.37 -16.50 -7.10
CA ARG A 201 -12.32 -15.04 -6.91
C ARG A 201 -11.14 -14.40 -7.61
N ARG A 202 -10.07 -15.17 -7.85
CA ARG A 202 -8.89 -14.71 -8.62
C ARG A 202 -9.23 -14.32 -10.06
N ALA A 203 -10.38 -14.75 -10.60
CA ALA A 203 -10.82 -14.36 -11.94
C ALA A 203 -11.74 -13.13 -11.96
N ALA A 204 -12.20 -12.61 -10.82
CA ALA A 204 -13.14 -11.50 -10.77
C ALA A 204 -12.41 -10.14 -10.92
N PRO A 205 -12.70 -9.34 -11.96
CA PRO A 205 -12.07 -8.03 -12.19
C PRO A 205 -12.26 -7.07 -11.02
N THR A 206 -13.38 -7.21 -10.33
CA THR A 206 -13.77 -6.37 -9.20
C THR A 206 -12.86 -6.52 -7.98
N HIS A 207 -12.06 -7.59 -7.93
CA HIS A 207 -11.17 -7.93 -6.83
C HIS A 207 -9.68 -7.79 -7.18
N TYR A 208 -9.34 -7.53 -8.45
CA TYR A 208 -7.98 -7.18 -8.84
C TYR A 208 -7.66 -5.75 -8.38
N ARG A 209 -6.43 -5.54 -7.93
CA ARG A 209 -5.93 -4.24 -7.51
C ARG A 209 -4.57 -3.98 -8.16
N PRO A 210 -4.45 -2.91 -8.96
CA PRO A 210 -3.20 -2.55 -9.60
C PRO A 210 -2.16 -2.08 -8.58
N ILE A 211 -2.59 -1.55 -7.44
CA ILE A 211 -1.73 -0.95 -6.41
C ILE A 211 -2.20 -1.44 -5.05
N LEU A 212 -1.29 -2.01 -4.28
CA LEU A 212 -1.48 -2.31 -2.86
C LEU A 212 -1.36 -1.04 -2.02
N ALA A 213 -2.49 -0.56 -1.48
CA ALA A 213 -2.56 0.72 -0.77
C ALA A 213 -1.67 0.80 0.47
N CYS A 214 -1.34 -0.35 1.06
CA CYS A 214 -0.46 -0.48 2.21
C CYS A 214 1.04 -0.50 1.87
N GLN A 215 1.42 -0.49 0.59
CA GLN A 215 2.81 -0.52 0.16
C GLN A 215 2.99 -0.13 -1.31
N PHE A 216 3.47 1.10 -1.53
CA PHE A 216 3.93 1.60 -2.83
C PHE A 216 4.83 2.81 -2.62
N GLY A 217 5.40 3.37 -3.69
CA GLY A 217 6.15 4.61 -3.57
C GLY A 217 6.12 5.48 -4.82
N SER A 218 6.46 6.74 -4.61
CA SER A 218 6.31 7.83 -5.57
C SER A 218 7.54 8.73 -5.57
N ALA A 219 7.96 9.13 -6.76
CA ALA A 219 8.89 10.22 -7.02
C ALA A 219 8.17 11.46 -7.60
N LYS A 220 6.82 11.46 -7.54
CA LYS A 220 5.95 12.52 -8.07
C LYS A 220 5.06 13.08 -6.97
N SER A 221 4.85 14.40 -7.02
CA SER A 221 3.90 15.08 -6.16
C SER A 221 2.51 15.18 -6.82
N TYR A 222 1.48 15.25 -6.00
CA TYR A 222 0.09 15.46 -6.41
C TYR A 222 -0.63 16.31 -5.36
N PRO A 223 -1.66 17.09 -5.74
CA PRO A 223 -2.50 17.82 -4.80
C PRO A 223 -3.47 16.86 -4.09
N MET A 224 -2.95 16.03 -3.19
CA MET A 224 -3.65 14.89 -2.62
C MET A 224 -4.87 15.30 -1.80
N SER A 225 -4.77 16.34 -0.98
CA SER A 225 -5.89 16.87 -0.21
C SER A 225 -7.03 17.30 -1.14
N GLU A 226 -6.73 17.98 -2.25
CA GLU A 226 -7.73 18.37 -3.26
C GLU A 226 -8.30 17.16 -4.00
N LEU A 227 -7.45 16.21 -4.41
CA LEU A 227 -7.87 14.99 -5.09
C LEU A 227 -8.80 14.14 -4.22
N MET A 228 -8.46 13.95 -2.96
CA MET A 228 -9.27 13.19 -2.00
C MET A 228 -10.56 13.93 -1.67
N SER A 229 -10.53 15.26 -1.49
CA SER A 229 -11.73 16.08 -1.28
C SER A 229 -12.69 16.03 -2.47
N ALA A 230 -12.16 16.17 -3.68
CA ALA A 230 -12.94 16.05 -4.92
C ALA A 230 -13.52 14.65 -5.08
N PHE A 231 -12.76 13.61 -4.73
CA PHE A 231 -13.22 12.23 -4.77
C PHE A 231 -14.42 11.99 -3.87
N LEU A 232 -14.36 12.46 -2.61
CA LEU A 232 -15.47 12.34 -1.66
C LEU A 232 -16.70 13.12 -2.10
N TRP A 233 -16.52 14.33 -2.62
CA TRP A 233 -17.63 15.10 -3.18
C TRP A 233 -18.30 14.37 -4.35
N HIS A 234 -17.51 13.83 -5.28
CA HIS A 234 -18.05 13.06 -6.41
C HIS A 234 -18.73 11.75 -5.98
N HIS A 235 -18.22 11.09 -4.93
CA HIS A 235 -18.87 9.93 -4.32
C HIS A 235 -20.24 10.30 -3.73
N GLU A 236 -20.31 11.40 -2.96
CA GLU A 236 -21.57 11.91 -2.41
C GLU A 236 -22.58 12.25 -3.52
N LYS A 237 -22.12 12.83 -4.63
CA LYS A 237 -22.98 13.13 -5.80
C LYS A 237 -23.29 11.91 -6.68
N ALA A 238 -22.83 10.72 -6.31
CA ALA A 238 -22.99 9.48 -7.07
C ALA A 238 -22.53 9.60 -8.55
N THR A 239 -21.44 10.33 -8.77
CA THR A 239 -20.89 10.60 -10.12
C THR A 239 -19.73 9.70 -10.50
N PHE A 240 -19.22 8.89 -9.56
CA PHE A 240 -18.29 7.80 -9.86
C PHE A 240 -19.03 6.47 -10.05
N PRO A 241 -18.59 5.62 -11.00
CA PRO A 241 -19.15 4.30 -11.15
C PRO A 241 -18.81 3.44 -9.92
N THR A 242 -19.83 2.79 -9.37
CA THR A 242 -19.71 1.77 -8.33
C THR A 242 -19.89 0.35 -8.88
N GLN A 243 -20.12 0.25 -10.19
CA GLN A 243 -20.30 -0.98 -10.93
C GLN A 243 -19.51 -0.95 -12.23
N VAL A 244 -19.10 -2.12 -12.70
CA VAL A 244 -18.45 -2.33 -13.99
C VAL A 244 -19.20 -3.40 -14.77
N THR A 245 -19.34 -3.20 -16.08
CA THR A 245 -19.95 -4.18 -16.98
C THR A 245 -18.86 -4.99 -17.67
N ILE A 246 -18.86 -6.32 -17.47
CA ILE A 246 -18.00 -7.26 -18.19
C ILE A 246 -18.88 -8.18 -19.03
N GLY A 247 -18.78 -8.06 -20.35
CA GLY A 247 -19.70 -8.72 -21.28
C GLY A 247 -21.14 -8.27 -21.01
N SER A 248 -22.03 -9.22 -20.71
CA SER A 248 -23.43 -8.96 -20.38
C SER A 248 -23.71 -8.77 -18.88
N THR A 249 -22.69 -8.87 -18.02
CA THR A 249 -22.88 -8.88 -16.56
C THR A 249 -22.37 -7.60 -15.92
N ALA A 250 -23.24 -6.92 -15.16
CA ALA A 250 -22.83 -5.85 -14.25
C ALA A 250 -22.34 -6.43 -12.92
N GLN A 251 -21.19 -5.97 -12.45
CA GLN A 251 -20.61 -6.39 -11.17
C GLN A 251 -20.28 -5.16 -10.31
N ASN A 252 -20.50 -5.27 -9.01
CA ASN A 252 -20.13 -4.22 -8.06
C ASN A 252 -18.61 -4.15 -7.92
N ILE A 253 -18.06 -2.95 -7.99
CA ILE A 253 -16.65 -2.70 -7.68
C ILE A 253 -16.49 -2.85 -6.16
N PHE A 254 -15.46 -3.59 -5.72
CA PHE A 254 -15.22 -3.78 -4.30
C PHE A 254 -14.83 -2.46 -3.60
N ALA A 255 -15.28 -2.30 -2.35
CA ALA A 255 -14.95 -1.20 -1.44
C ALA A 255 -15.34 0.23 -1.89
N THR A 256 -16.46 0.37 -2.61
CA THR A 256 -16.97 1.69 -3.03
C THR A 256 -17.82 2.41 -1.97
N ARG A 257 -17.89 1.90 -0.74
CA ARG A 257 -18.78 2.44 0.31
C ARG A 257 -17.99 3.31 1.27
N TRP A 258 -18.29 4.60 1.31
CA TRP A 258 -17.75 5.51 2.32
C TRP A 258 -18.44 5.32 3.69
N PRO A 259 -17.73 5.48 4.83
CA PRO A 259 -16.28 5.50 5.07
C PRO A 259 -15.66 4.11 5.39
N ASP A 260 -16.16 3.05 4.77
CA ASP A 260 -15.81 1.66 5.13
C ASP A 260 -14.39 1.26 4.67
N TYR A 261 -13.93 0.10 5.15
CA TYR A 261 -12.65 -0.51 4.82
C TYR A 261 -12.46 -0.72 3.31
N GLY A 262 -11.25 -0.41 2.83
CA GLY A 262 -10.85 -0.52 1.41
C GLY A 262 -11.27 0.66 0.53
N PHE A 263 -11.97 1.66 1.07
CA PHE A 263 -12.36 2.84 0.28
C PHE A 263 -11.15 3.68 -0.20
N ASP A 264 -10.06 3.67 0.55
CA ASP A 264 -8.76 4.24 0.16
C ASP A 264 -8.18 3.53 -1.08
N GLU A 265 -8.38 2.23 -1.22
CA GLU A 265 -8.01 1.49 -2.43
C GLU A 265 -8.89 1.85 -3.63
N TRP A 266 -10.17 2.12 -3.39
CA TRP A 266 -11.05 2.61 -4.45
C TRP A 266 -10.62 4.01 -4.91
N PHE A 267 -10.19 4.88 -3.99
CA PHE A 267 -9.53 6.14 -4.33
C PHE A 267 -8.28 5.90 -5.18
N LEU A 268 -7.39 5.00 -4.76
CA LEU A 268 -6.20 4.69 -5.55
C LEU A 268 -6.55 4.19 -6.96
N LEU A 269 -7.56 3.33 -7.09
CA LEU A 269 -7.99 2.79 -8.38
C LEU A 269 -8.64 3.86 -9.28
N ALA A 270 -9.56 4.65 -8.74
CA ALA A 270 -10.37 5.59 -9.51
C ALA A 270 -9.64 6.91 -9.81
N VAL A 271 -8.72 7.32 -8.92
CA VAL A 271 -8.08 8.63 -8.96
C VAL A 271 -6.59 8.52 -9.25
N MET A 272 -5.87 7.71 -8.49
CA MET A 272 -4.41 7.71 -8.57
C MET A 272 -3.85 6.89 -9.72
N PHE A 273 -4.33 5.66 -9.90
CA PHE A 273 -3.80 4.73 -10.87
C PHE A 273 -3.80 5.28 -12.32
N PRO A 274 -4.88 5.93 -12.81
CA PRO A 274 -4.87 6.56 -14.13
C PRO A 274 -3.84 7.69 -14.27
N ARG A 275 -3.39 8.32 -13.18
CA ARG A 275 -2.33 9.34 -13.20
C ARG A 275 -0.95 8.68 -13.14
N MET A 276 -0.79 7.72 -12.23
CA MET A 276 0.46 7.00 -12.02
C MET A 276 0.92 6.29 -13.30
N ALA A 277 0.00 5.69 -14.06
CA ALA A 277 0.31 5.00 -15.31
C ALA A 277 1.01 5.90 -16.34
N PHE A 278 0.62 7.18 -16.46
CA PHE A 278 1.26 8.11 -17.40
C PHE A 278 2.62 8.63 -16.92
N GLU A 279 2.90 8.59 -15.61
CA GLU A 279 4.19 8.99 -15.05
C GLU A 279 5.26 7.88 -15.13
N GLY A 280 4.87 6.69 -15.59
CA GLY A 280 5.76 5.53 -15.66
C GLY A 280 5.80 4.78 -14.33
N VAL A 281 5.65 3.46 -14.41
CA VAL A 281 5.47 2.60 -13.23
C VAL A 281 6.43 1.42 -13.28
N LEU A 282 7.14 1.18 -12.18
CA LEU A 282 7.86 -0.07 -11.93
C LEU A 282 6.97 -1.03 -11.13
N THR A 283 6.54 -2.12 -11.78
CA THR A 283 5.64 -3.09 -11.17
C THR A 283 6.45 -4.26 -10.60
N PHE A 284 6.42 -4.43 -9.28
CA PHE A 284 7.07 -5.56 -8.60
C PHE A 284 6.11 -6.74 -8.52
N VAL A 285 6.55 -7.89 -9.01
CA VAL A 285 5.74 -9.11 -9.08
C VAL A 285 6.51 -10.28 -8.46
N PRO A 286 5.95 -10.96 -7.45
CA PRO A 286 6.52 -12.22 -6.98
C PRO A 286 6.44 -13.26 -8.11
N TRP A 287 7.55 -13.92 -8.44
CA TRP A 287 7.61 -14.85 -9.57
C TRP A 287 6.66 -16.07 -9.44
N ASN A 288 6.34 -16.43 -8.20
CA ASN A 288 5.47 -17.54 -7.83
C ASN A 288 4.02 -17.07 -7.59
N ASP A 289 3.70 -15.81 -7.86
CA ASP A 289 2.34 -15.33 -7.70
C ASP A 289 1.45 -15.94 -8.80
N HIS A 290 0.63 -16.90 -8.40
CA HIS A 290 -0.35 -17.54 -9.28
C HIS A 290 -1.63 -16.70 -9.43
N ALA A 291 -1.70 -15.50 -8.84
CA ALA A 291 -2.76 -14.53 -9.05
C ALA A 291 -2.59 -13.70 -10.34
N LEU A 292 -1.50 -13.92 -11.09
CA LEU A 292 -1.28 -13.35 -12.42
C LEU A 292 -2.34 -13.87 -13.39
N ASN A 293 -3.42 -13.12 -13.50
CA ASN A 293 -4.60 -13.43 -14.29
C ASN A 293 -4.68 -12.47 -15.51
N GLN A 294 -5.76 -12.58 -16.28
CA GLN A 294 -6.02 -11.68 -17.41
C GLN A 294 -6.09 -10.19 -17.02
N TRP A 295 -6.45 -9.87 -15.76
CA TRP A 295 -6.53 -8.49 -15.28
C TRP A 295 -5.15 -7.89 -15.04
N PHE A 296 -4.21 -8.70 -14.54
CA PHE A 296 -2.80 -8.31 -14.51
C PHE A 296 -2.26 -8.03 -15.92
N ALA A 297 -2.58 -8.89 -16.91
CA ALA A 297 -2.14 -8.65 -18.29
C ALA A 297 -2.69 -7.32 -18.85
N LEU A 298 -3.99 -7.04 -18.65
CA LEU A 298 -4.62 -5.78 -19.07
C LEU A 298 -4.05 -4.56 -18.35
N ASP A 299 -3.74 -4.71 -17.06
CA ASP A 299 -3.09 -3.67 -16.26
C ASP A 299 -1.69 -3.33 -16.79
N ILE A 300 -0.88 -4.35 -17.10
CA ILE A 300 0.43 -4.16 -17.72
C ILE A 300 0.31 -3.54 -19.11
N GLU A 301 -0.63 -4.00 -19.94
CA GLU A 301 -0.89 -3.41 -21.25
C GLU A 301 -1.28 -1.93 -21.11
N TYR A 302 -2.15 -1.59 -20.15
CA TYR A 302 -2.53 -0.21 -19.89
C TYR A 302 -1.34 0.65 -19.44
N CYS A 303 -0.50 0.17 -18.50
CA CYS A 303 0.67 0.91 -18.04
C CYS A 303 1.70 1.14 -19.15
N THR A 304 1.96 0.12 -19.97
CA THR A 304 2.93 0.22 -21.09
C THR A 304 2.39 1.05 -22.25
N TRP A 305 1.07 1.05 -22.49
CA TRP A 305 0.40 1.97 -23.41
C TRP A 305 0.46 3.42 -22.92
N ALA A 306 0.14 3.68 -21.65
CA ALA A 306 0.11 5.02 -21.07
C ALA A 306 1.51 5.63 -20.98
N ASN A 307 2.51 4.82 -20.61
CA ASN A 307 3.91 5.21 -20.61
C ASN A 307 4.80 4.02 -21.02
N PRO A 308 5.42 4.05 -22.22
CA PRO A 308 6.27 2.97 -22.72
C PRO A 308 7.54 2.69 -21.91
N LYS A 309 7.89 3.55 -20.95
CA LYS A 309 8.99 3.31 -20.01
C LYS A 309 8.57 2.48 -18.80
N SER A 310 7.27 2.20 -18.60
CA SER A 310 6.83 1.36 -17.50
C SER A 310 7.45 -0.04 -17.59
N GLU A 311 7.90 -0.57 -16.46
CA GLU A 311 8.68 -1.80 -16.37
C GLU A 311 8.07 -2.79 -15.38
N ILE A 312 8.45 -4.06 -15.52
CA ILE A 312 8.07 -5.14 -14.60
C ILE A 312 9.34 -5.77 -14.05
N MET A 313 9.41 -5.89 -12.73
CA MET A 313 10.45 -6.63 -12.04
C MET A 313 9.85 -7.87 -11.38
N TYR A 314 10.22 -9.04 -11.92
CA TYR A 314 9.94 -10.31 -11.27
C TYR A 314 11.00 -10.58 -10.20
N HIS A 315 10.58 -10.90 -8.98
CA HIS A 315 11.50 -11.27 -7.91
C HIS A 315 11.17 -12.64 -7.32
N SER A 316 12.20 -13.34 -6.84
CA SER A 316 11.99 -14.57 -6.10
C SER A 316 11.30 -14.30 -4.77
N ASP A 317 10.46 -15.22 -4.31
CA ASP A 317 10.08 -15.27 -2.90
C ASP A 317 11.35 -15.54 -2.08
N PRO A 318 11.69 -14.69 -1.08
CA PRO A 318 12.84 -14.93 -0.21
C PRO A 318 12.81 -16.30 0.47
N GLU A 319 11.62 -16.86 0.73
CA GLU A 319 11.47 -18.20 1.31
C GLU A 319 11.81 -19.31 0.30
N LEU A 320 11.64 -19.07 -1.00
CA LEU A 320 12.07 -20.01 -2.05
C LEU A 320 13.59 -20.00 -2.25
N ALA A 321 14.27 -18.90 -1.92
CA ALA A 321 15.74 -18.87 -1.85
C ALA A 321 16.30 -19.67 -0.65
N LYS A 322 15.46 -19.94 0.37
CA LYS A 322 15.78 -20.81 1.51
C LYS A 322 15.45 -22.28 1.25
N LEU A 323 14.68 -22.60 0.20
CA LEU A 323 14.50 -23.99 -0.20
C LEU A 323 15.83 -24.52 -0.78
N PRO A 324 16.30 -25.70 -0.34
CA PRO A 324 17.50 -26.30 -0.90
C PRO A 324 17.35 -26.41 -2.41
N GLN A 325 18.28 -25.79 -3.15
CA GLN A 325 18.34 -25.84 -4.61
C GLN A 325 18.03 -27.27 -5.08
N ILE A 326 16.90 -27.46 -5.77
CA ILE A 326 16.50 -28.73 -6.39
C ILE A 326 17.37 -28.96 -7.65
N GLU A 327 18.67 -28.66 -7.60
CA GLU A 327 19.61 -28.99 -8.67
C GLU A 327 20.10 -30.45 -8.56
N LYS A 328 19.86 -31.14 -7.44
CA LYS A 328 20.26 -32.56 -7.29
C LYS A 328 19.32 -33.58 -7.91
N ARG A 329 18.13 -33.19 -8.42
CA ARG A 329 17.18 -34.13 -9.04
C ARG A 329 17.27 -34.25 -10.56
N LEU A 330 17.86 -33.26 -11.25
CA LEU A 330 18.01 -33.31 -12.71
C LEU A 330 19.28 -34.04 -13.17
N HIS A 331 20.30 -34.22 -12.32
CA HIS A 331 21.51 -34.99 -12.63
C HIS A 331 21.50 -36.44 -12.13
N ARG A 332 20.38 -36.94 -11.58
CA ARG A 332 20.28 -38.33 -11.08
C ARG A 332 19.48 -39.27 -11.99
N LYS A 333 19.09 -38.82 -13.20
CA LYS A 333 18.41 -39.66 -14.20
C LYS A 333 19.33 -40.26 -15.28
N GLU A 334 20.66 -40.15 -15.17
CA GLU A 334 21.61 -40.74 -16.14
C GLU A 334 22.36 -41.99 -15.67
N LYS A 335 21.84 -42.73 -14.68
CA LYS A 335 22.32 -44.11 -14.43
C LYS A 335 21.16 -45.07 -14.27
N ALA A 336 20.52 -45.39 -15.39
CA ALA A 336 19.82 -46.67 -15.49
C ALA A 336 20.86 -47.80 -15.35
N PRO A 337 20.61 -48.84 -14.54
CA PRO A 337 21.50 -49.99 -14.46
C PRO A 337 21.49 -50.72 -15.80
N GLN A 338 22.67 -50.91 -16.39
CA GLN A 338 22.87 -51.89 -17.46
C GLN A 338 22.54 -53.27 -16.90
N THR A 339 21.35 -53.78 -17.22
CA THR A 339 21.06 -55.22 -17.08
C THR A 339 21.80 -55.94 -18.19
N GLN A 340 22.92 -56.57 -17.83
CA GLN A 340 23.52 -57.65 -18.60
C GLN A 340 22.54 -58.83 -18.61
N THR A 341 22.06 -59.20 -19.79
CA THR A 341 21.53 -60.54 -20.04
C THR A 341 22.24 -61.11 -21.26
N THR A 342 22.94 -62.21 -20.97
CA THR A 342 23.82 -63.05 -21.79
C THR A 342 23.11 -63.63 -23.02
N PRO A 343 23.82 -63.93 -24.13
CA PRO A 343 23.21 -64.34 -25.39
C PRO A 343 22.93 -65.84 -25.45
N ALA A 344 21.86 -66.23 -26.15
CA ALA A 344 21.63 -67.60 -26.59
C ALA A 344 21.22 -67.63 -28.07
N SER A 345 21.68 -68.69 -28.72
CA SER A 345 21.93 -68.89 -30.16
C SER A 345 20.71 -68.99 -31.09
N ILE A 346 20.90 -68.43 -32.28
CA ILE A 346 20.72 -69.03 -33.62
C ILE A 346 19.78 -70.24 -33.74
N HIS A 347 18.70 -70.08 -34.52
CA HIS A 347 18.38 -70.98 -35.64
C HIS A 347 17.66 -70.20 -36.75
N ALA A 348 18.00 -70.57 -37.99
CA ALA A 348 17.59 -69.98 -39.25
C ALA A 348 16.32 -70.64 -39.85
N LEU A 349 15.81 -70.00 -40.92
CA LEU A 349 14.83 -70.50 -41.93
C LEU A 349 13.36 -70.50 -41.43
N ASP A 350 12.36 -69.93 -42.10
CA ASP A 350 12.15 -69.40 -43.46
C ASP A 350 11.36 -68.07 -43.42
#